data_AF-X1MQ00-F1
#
_entry.id   AF-X1MQ00-F1
#
_cell.length_a   1.000
_cell.length_b   1.000
_cell.length_c   1.000
_cell.angle_alpha   90.00
_cell.angle_beta   90.00
_cell.angle_gamma   90.00
#
_symmetry.space_group_name_H-M   'P 1'
#
loop_
_entity.id
_entity.type
_entity.pdbx_description
1 polymer ?
#
loop_
_entity_poly.entity_id
_entity_poly.type
_entity_poly.pdbx_seq_one_letter_code
_entity_poly.pdbx_strand_id
1 'polypeptide(L)'
;RIRLKEARVLLKNRNYDGAYYLCGYVVECGLKACIAKQTKEHDFPDKKTVDSSYNHNLAKLLGTAGLANPRKDERKRNPRLEINWTIVKDWRASSRYEEHSRREAEDLFSAIVNRQDGVLKWIRTYW
;
A
#
# COMPACT_ATOMS: atom_id res chain seq x y z
N ARG A 1 5.17 -7.36 7.32
CA ARG A 1 6.11 -6.83 8.36
C ARG A 1 7.55 -6.76 7.84
N ILE A 2 8.06 -7.77 7.12
CA ILE A 2 9.44 -7.82 6.59
C ILE A 2 9.74 -6.68 5.59
N ARG A 3 8.93 -6.50 4.55
CA ARG A 3 9.14 -5.45 3.51
C ARG A 3 9.29 -4.04 4.07
N LEU A 4 8.54 -3.73 5.13
CA LEU A 4 8.64 -2.43 5.80
C LEU A 4 9.98 -2.25 6.54
N LYS A 5 10.49 -3.32 7.16
CA LYS A 5 11.79 -3.32 7.82
C LYS A 5 12.90 -3.11 6.78
N GLU A 6 12.84 -3.85 5.67
CA GLU A 6 13.82 -3.74 4.58
C GLU A 6 13.81 -2.36 3.93
N ALA A 7 12.63 -1.84 3.57
CA ALA A 7 12.49 -0.49 3.01
C ALA A 7 13.12 0.57 3.92
N ARG A 8 12.93 0.46 5.24
CA ARG A 8 13.55 1.35 6.24
C ARG A 8 15.08 1.23 6.25
N VAL A 9 15.61 0.01 6.17
CA VAL A 9 17.07 -0.23 6.15
C VAL A 9 17.68 0.36 4.88
N LEU A 10 17.06 0.13 3.72
CA LEU A 10 17.52 0.67 2.43
C LEU A 10 17.52 2.20 2.44
N LEU A 11 16.42 2.82 2.93
CA LEU A 11 16.29 4.27 3.02
C LEU A 11 17.40 4.89 3.89
N LYS A 12 17.68 4.29 5.06
CA LYS A 12 18.75 4.73 5.97
C LYS A 12 20.15 4.60 5.35
N ASN A 13 20.35 3.64 4.46
CA ASN A 13 21.61 3.39 3.78
C ASN A 13 21.69 4.06 2.41
N ARG A 14 20.80 5.02 2.11
CA ARG A 14 20.79 5.79 0.85
C ARG A 14 20.53 4.95 -0.42
N ASN A 15 19.98 3.75 -0.26
CA ASN A 15 19.55 2.90 -1.37
C ASN A 15 18.11 3.25 -1.75
N TYR A 16 17.91 4.41 -2.38
CA TYR A 16 16.60 5.04 -2.56
C TYR A 16 15.67 4.26 -3.49
N ASP A 17 16.18 3.77 -4.63
CA ASP A 17 15.39 2.99 -5.59
C ASP A 17 14.83 1.72 -4.94
N GLY A 18 15.70 0.99 -4.23
CA GLY A 18 15.30 -0.20 -3.49
C GLY A 18 14.32 0.10 -2.36
N ALA A 19 14.51 1.21 -1.65
CA ALA A 19 13.59 1.65 -0.61
C ALA A 19 12.21 1.98 -1.19
N TYR A 20 12.15 2.75 -2.28
CA TYR A 20 10.93 3.14 -2.97
C TYR A 20 10.20 1.90 -3.52
N TYR A 21 10.94 1.00 -4.17
CA TYR A 21 10.40 -0.26 -4.69
C TYR A 21 9.76 -1.12 -3.60
N LEU A 22 10.45 -1.35 -2.48
CA LEU A 22 9.91 -2.16 -1.38
C LEU A 22 8.78 -1.46 -0.63
N CYS A 23 8.74 -0.13 -0.59
CA CYS A 23 7.65 0.63 0.02
C CYS A 23 6.29 0.28 -0.61
N GLY A 24 6.19 0.26 -1.93
CA GLY A 24 4.93 -0.08 -2.58
C GLY A 24 4.41 -1.48 -2.23
N TYR A 25 5.29 -2.47 -2.11
CA TYR A 25 4.89 -3.81 -1.67
C TYR A 25 4.39 -3.86 -0.23
N VAL A 26 4.80 -2.95 0.65
CA VAL A 26 4.24 -2.86 2.00
C VAL A 26 2.72 -2.62 1.93
N VAL A 27 2.30 -1.76 1.01
CA VAL A 27 0.89 -1.42 0.79
C VAL A 27 0.18 -2.52 0.01
N GLU A 28 0.80 -3.03 -1.07
CA GLU A 28 0.25 -4.13 -1.86
C GLU A 28 -0.06 -5.36 -0.97
N CYS A 29 0.90 -5.80 -0.15
CA CYS A 29 0.69 -6.92 0.77
C CYS A 29 -0.42 -6.63 1.79
N GLY A 30 -0.54 -5.39 2.26
CA GLY A 30 -1.61 -4.99 3.17
C GLY A 30 -2.98 -5.11 2.52
N LEU A 31 -3.13 -4.58 1.30
CA LEU A 31 -4.38 -4.67 0.54
C LEU A 31 -4.74 -6.11 0.19
N LYS A 32 -3.75 -6.91 -0.24
CA LYS A 32 -3.97 -8.33 -0.55
C LYS A 32 -4.33 -9.16 0.69
N ALA A 33 -3.83 -8.79 1.87
CA ALA A 33 -4.30 -9.39 3.13
C ALA A 33 -5.77 -9.05 3.40
N CYS A 34 -6.20 -7.80 3.18
CA CYS A 34 -7.62 -7.43 3.28
C CYS A 34 -8.49 -8.22 2.28
N ILE A 35 -8.03 -8.43 1.05
CA ILE A 35 -8.74 -9.23 0.04
C ILE A 35 -8.86 -10.68 0.50
N ALA A 36 -7.74 -11.30 0.94
CA ALA A 36 -7.74 -12.69 1.38
C ALA A 36 -8.70 -12.94 2.56
N LYS A 37 -8.81 -11.97 3.49
CA LYS A 37 -9.74 -12.04 4.63
C LYS A 37 -11.22 -12.05 4.25
N GLN A 38 -11.57 -11.69 3.01
CA GLN A 38 -12.96 -11.75 2.54
C GLN A 38 -13.45 -13.19 2.31
N THR A 39 -12.52 -14.14 2.17
CA THR A 39 -12.85 -15.56 1.99
C THR A 39 -12.68 -16.31 3.31
N LYS A 40 -13.71 -17.06 3.70
CA LYS A 40 -13.65 -17.88 4.92
C LYS A 40 -12.97 -19.22 4.64
N GLU A 41 -12.52 -19.85 5.72
CA GLU A 41 -12.10 -21.24 5.66
C GLU A 41 -13.23 -22.12 5.08
N HIS A 42 -12.87 -23.03 4.18
CA HIS A 42 -13.77 -23.93 3.44
C HIS A 42 -14.66 -23.29 2.35
N ASP A 43 -14.58 -21.97 2.13
CA ASP A 43 -15.25 -21.32 1.01
C ASP A 43 -14.35 -21.27 -0.23
N PHE A 44 -14.95 -21.42 -1.42
CA PHE A 44 -14.29 -21.02 -2.66
C PHE A 44 -14.39 -19.50 -2.82
N PRO A 45 -13.28 -18.81 -3.07
CA PRO A 45 -13.33 -17.37 -3.31
C PRO A 45 -14.03 -17.07 -4.64
N ASP A 46 -14.66 -15.90 -4.72
CA ASP A 46 -15.18 -15.38 -5.99
C ASP A 46 -14.02 -15.27 -7.01
N LYS A 47 -14.17 -15.92 -8.16
CA LYS A 47 -13.13 -16.00 -9.19
C LYS A 47 -12.66 -14.62 -9.63
N LYS A 48 -13.58 -13.67 -9.82
CA LYS A 48 -13.24 -12.31 -10.27
C LYS A 48 -12.40 -11.56 -9.22
N THR A 49 -12.70 -11.75 -7.94
CA THR A 49 -11.92 -11.21 -6.82
C THR A 49 -10.52 -11.78 -6.80
N VAL A 50 -10.38 -13.10 -6.98
CA VAL A 50 -9.09 -13.79 -7.08
C VAL A 50 -8.28 -13.25 -8.25
N ASP A 51 -8.84 -13.25 -9.46
CA ASP A 51 -8.17 -12.77 -10.67
C ASP A 51 -7.75 -11.31 -10.51
N SER A 52 -8.62 -10.49 -9.92
CA SER A 52 -8.31 -9.09 -9.61
C SER A 52 -7.18 -8.96 -8.59
N SER A 53 -7.06 -9.86 -7.61
CA SER A 53 -6.02 -9.82 -6.59
C SER A 53 -4.60 -10.03 -7.15
N TYR A 54 -4.45 -10.61 -8.34
CA TYR A 54 -3.14 -10.79 -8.99
C TYR A 54 -2.59 -9.50 -9.62
N ASN A 55 -3.37 -8.42 -9.65
CA ASN A 55 -2.87 -7.15 -10.15
C ASN A 55 -1.86 -6.48 -9.17
N HIS A 56 -1.06 -5.54 -9.67
CA HIS A 56 -0.10 -4.74 -8.90
C HIS A 56 -0.47 -3.25 -8.81
N ASN A 57 -1.68 -2.89 -9.24
CA ASN A 57 -2.17 -1.52 -9.21
C ASN A 57 -2.87 -1.27 -7.87
N LEU A 58 -2.26 -0.44 -7.02
CA LEU A 58 -2.74 -0.21 -5.66
C LEU A 58 -4.17 0.36 -5.61
N ALA A 59 -4.56 1.20 -6.57
CA ALA A 59 -5.93 1.74 -6.64
C ALA A 59 -6.97 0.65 -6.99
N LYS A 60 -6.64 -0.24 -7.94
CA LYS A 60 -7.49 -1.40 -8.26
C LYS A 60 -7.59 -2.35 -7.07
N LEU A 61 -6.47 -2.68 -6.43
CA LEU A 61 -6.44 -3.53 -5.23
C LEU A 61 -7.24 -2.92 -4.08
N LEU A 62 -7.20 -1.59 -3.88
CA LEU A 62 -8.00 -0.91 -2.87
C LEU A 62 -9.51 -1.06 -3.13
N GLY A 63 -9.91 -1.04 -4.41
CA GLY A 63 -11.27 -1.36 -4.83
C GLY A 63 -11.64 -2.81 -4.54
N THR A 64 -10.82 -3.76 -4.97
CA THR A 64 -11.01 -5.20 -4.72
C THR A 64 -11.05 -5.53 -3.22
N ALA A 65 -10.28 -4.82 -2.40
CA ALA A 65 -10.28 -4.95 -0.95
C ALA A 65 -11.58 -4.42 -0.28
N GLY A 66 -12.51 -3.83 -1.03
CA GLY A 66 -13.72 -3.23 -0.49
C GLY A 66 -13.49 -1.90 0.24
N LEU A 67 -12.30 -1.30 0.07
CA LEU A 67 -11.84 -0.15 0.87
C LEU A 67 -12.09 1.20 0.18
N ALA A 68 -12.70 1.22 -1.01
CA ALA A 68 -13.00 2.46 -1.73
C ALA A 68 -13.96 3.39 -0.97
N ASN A 69 -15.05 2.87 -0.41
CA ASN A 69 -16.00 3.65 0.38
C ASN A 69 -15.43 4.01 1.76
N PRO A 70 -14.85 3.07 2.53
CA PRO A 70 -14.14 3.40 3.77
C PRO A 70 -13.10 4.52 3.61
N ARG A 71 -12.35 4.55 2.50
CA ARG A 71 -11.39 5.63 2.23
C ARG A 71 -12.07 6.97 2.01
N LYS A 72 -13.20 7.00 1.27
CA LYS A 72 -13.96 8.24 1.03
C LYS A 72 -14.52 8.82 2.33
N ASP A 73 -14.94 7.97 3.25
CA ASP A 73 -15.42 8.39 4.56
C ASP A 73 -14.26 8.84 5.46
N GLU A 74 -13.15 8.11 5.45
CA GLU A 74 -11.96 8.48 6.20
C GLU A 74 -11.38 9.81 5.72
N ARG A 75 -11.42 10.12 4.42
CA ARG A 75 -11.02 11.43 3.87
C ARG A 75 -11.74 12.60 4.54
N LYS A 76 -13.00 12.43 4.99
CA LYS A 76 -13.74 13.49 5.69
C LYS A 76 -13.23 13.72 7.11
N ARG A 77 -12.74 12.66 7.76
CA ARG A 77 -12.26 12.68 9.16
C ARG A 77 -10.77 13.00 9.26
N ASN A 78 -9.99 12.48 8.32
CA ASN A 78 -8.56 12.63 8.21
C ASN A 78 -8.16 12.97 6.76
N PRO A 79 -8.23 14.25 6.37
CA PRO A 79 -7.80 14.69 5.04
C PRO A 79 -6.33 14.39 4.72
N ARG A 80 -5.46 14.28 5.75
CA ARG A 80 -4.03 13.96 5.56
C ARG A 80 -3.80 12.53 5.07
N LEU A 81 -4.68 11.60 5.43
CA LEU A 81 -4.65 10.25 4.85
C LEU A 81 -4.81 10.30 3.32
N GLU A 82 -5.64 11.20 2.80
CA GLU A 82 -5.86 11.33 1.36
C GLU A 82 -4.62 11.87 0.63
N ILE A 83 -3.90 12.80 1.27
CA ILE A 83 -2.63 13.30 0.75
C ILE A 83 -1.62 12.16 0.68
N ASN A 84 -1.49 11.39 1.77
CA ASN A 84 -0.61 10.23 1.81
C ASN A 84 -1.01 9.16 0.78
N TRP A 85 -2.31 8.93 0.60
CA TRP A 85 -2.82 8.03 -0.43
C TRP A 85 -2.49 8.52 -1.84
N THR A 86 -2.53 9.83 -2.08
CA THR A 86 -2.19 10.42 -3.38
C THR A 86 -0.74 10.13 -3.77
N ILE A 87 0.18 10.16 -2.80
CA ILE A 87 1.57 9.78 -3.01
C ILE A 87 1.69 8.26 -3.25
N VAL A 88 1.06 7.46 -2.40
CA VAL A 88 1.20 6.00 -2.42
C VAL A 88 0.62 5.37 -3.68
N LYS A 89 -0.55 5.83 -4.14
CA LYS A 89 -1.30 5.20 -5.23
C LYS A 89 -0.57 5.24 -6.59
N ASP A 90 0.38 6.17 -6.74
CA ASP A 90 1.11 6.39 -7.97
C ASP A 90 2.31 5.44 -8.13
N TRP A 91 2.69 4.72 -7.06
CA TRP A 91 3.65 3.63 -7.13
C TRP A 91 3.20 2.53 -8.10
N ARG A 92 4.16 1.97 -8.85
CA ARG A 92 3.96 0.84 -9.76
C ARG A 92 5.02 -0.23 -9.54
N ALA A 93 4.70 -1.49 -9.84
CA ALA A 93 5.71 -2.56 -9.82
C ALA A 93 6.87 -2.32 -10.81
N SER A 94 6.64 -1.55 -11.89
CA SER A 94 7.65 -1.14 -12.86
C SER A 94 8.68 -0.16 -12.33
N SER A 95 8.39 0.54 -11.21
CA SER A 95 9.31 1.50 -10.59
C SER A 95 10.65 0.85 -10.17
N ARG A 96 10.72 -0.48 -10.17
CA ARG A 96 11.96 -1.26 -10.03
C ARG A 96 13.02 -0.98 -11.10
N TYR A 97 12.63 -0.42 -12.24
CA TYR A 97 13.51 -0.09 -13.36
C TYR A 97 13.71 1.43 -13.51
N GLU A 98 13.17 2.21 -12.58
CA GLU A 98 13.23 3.67 -12.56
C GLU A 98 14.24 4.12 -11.49
N GLU A 99 14.84 5.29 -11.71
CA GLU A 99 15.64 5.97 -10.69
C GLU A 99 14.74 6.85 -9.83
N HIS A 100 14.95 6.83 -8.52
CA HIS A 100 14.21 7.60 -7.56
C HIS A 100 15.14 8.44 -6.69
N SER A 101 14.81 9.71 -6.58
CA SER A 101 15.47 10.63 -5.68
C SER A 101 15.26 10.22 -4.23
N ARG A 102 16.17 10.70 -3.38
CA ARG A 102 16.02 10.65 -1.93
C ARG A 102 14.63 11.12 -1.48
N ARG A 103 14.16 12.24 -2.05
CA ARG A 103 12.91 12.88 -1.66
C ARG A 103 11.71 11.99 -1.96
N GLU A 104 11.66 11.41 -3.16
CA GLU A 104 10.56 10.48 -3.54
C GLU A 104 10.51 9.26 -2.62
N ALA A 105 11.67 8.68 -2.29
CA ALA A 105 11.75 7.55 -1.36
C ALA A 105 11.32 7.92 0.07
N GLU A 106 11.76 9.08 0.56
CA GLU A 106 11.37 9.59 1.89
C GLU A 106 9.89 9.96 1.98
N ASP A 107 9.34 10.59 0.94
CA ASP A 107 7.94 10.99 0.84
C ASP A 107 7.02 9.76 0.79
N LEU A 108 7.34 8.78 -0.08
CA LEU A 108 6.58 7.53 -0.15
C LEU A 108 6.65 6.75 1.17
N PHE A 109 7.85 6.59 1.75
CA PHE A 109 8.01 5.89 3.02
C PHE A 109 7.19 6.57 4.13
N SER A 110 7.28 7.90 4.23
CA SER A 110 6.57 8.69 5.25
C SER A 110 5.06 8.59 5.09
N ALA A 111 4.54 8.68 3.86
CA ALA A 111 3.11 8.51 3.55
C ALA A 111 2.58 7.13 4.00
N ILE A 112 3.41 6.10 3.96
CA ILE A 112 3.05 4.75 4.39
C ILE A 112 3.08 4.62 5.92
N VAL A 113 4.12 5.14 6.59
CA VAL A 113 4.41 4.83 8.00
C VAL A 113 3.98 5.88 9.01
N ASN A 114 3.46 7.03 8.55
CA ASN A 114 3.06 8.12 9.44
C ASN A 114 2.17 7.60 10.59
N ARG A 115 2.51 7.97 11.83
CA ARG A 115 1.86 7.46 13.04
C ARG A 115 0.41 7.88 13.19
N GLN A 116 0.04 9.04 12.65
CA GLN A 116 -1.31 9.58 12.72
C GLN A 116 -2.09 9.14 11.48
N ASP A 117 -1.51 9.39 10.30
CA ASP A 117 -2.25 9.44 9.03
C ASP A 117 -1.70 8.47 7.96
N GLY A 118 -0.83 7.54 8.36
CA GLY A 118 -0.14 6.66 7.43
C GLY A 118 -1.07 5.65 6.76
N VAL A 119 -0.90 5.46 5.45
CA VAL A 119 -1.73 4.54 4.64
C VAL A 119 -1.68 3.12 5.20
N LEU A 120 -0.49 2.65 5.59
CA LEU A 120 -0.39 1.30 6.15
C LEU A 120 -1.20 1.19 7.42
N LYS A 121 -1.07 2.14 8.37
CA LYS A 121 -1.81 2.15 9.64
C LYS A 121 -3.30 2.03 9.40
N TRP A 122 -3.84 2.79 8.45
CA TRP A 122 -5.26 2.73 8.12
C TRP A 122 -5.65 1.38 7.50
N ILE A 123 -4.90 0.85 6.54
CA ILE A 123 -5.15 -0.49 5.99
C ILE A 123 -5.16 -1.56 7.11
N ARG A 124 -4.33 -1.39 8.15
CA ARG A 124 -4.28 -2.32 9.29
C ARG A 124 -5.57 -2.44 10.09
N THR A 125 -6.50 -1.50 9.96
CA THR A 125 -7.78 -1.61 10.67
C THR A 125 -8.74 -2.56 9.98
N TYR A 126 -8.41 -3.02 8.76
CA TYR A 126 -9.25 -3.89 7.94
C TYR A 126 -8.63 -5.28 7.70
N TRP A 127 -7.31 -5.39 7.74
CA TRP A 127 -6.57 -6.64 7.50
C TRP A 127 -6.70 -7.68 8.62
#